data_AF-A0A7V1IK41-F1
#
_entry.id   AF-A0A7V1IK41-F1
#
_cell.length_a   1.000
_cell.length_b   1.000
_cell.length_c   1.000
_cell.angle_alpha   90.00
_cell.angle_beta   90.00
_cell.angle_gamma   90.00
#
_symmetry.space_group_name_H-M   'P 1'
#
loop_
_entity.id
_entity.type
_entity.pdbx_description
1 polymer ?
#
loop_
_entity_poly.entity_id
_entity_poly.type
_entity_poly.pdbx_seq_one_letter_code
_entity_poly.pdbx_strand_id
1 'polypeptide(L)'
;MPPSPELLLGLDVGSTSARALVVDLEGRVHGKALVRLPSSHPAPGRVEQDPREVWKRVRETIVRSLAEANVAGSDLAAVGIAAQRSSVVLWDPGTGEPLGPMILWSDLRGSERAEELQAQGYLAPAIAAVSKLEAAIDGLEDGRKRMADGRLAWGTLDSFLVHRLSGGELHVTDHSNAWSTCYLDLSTMRDWNEKLIGFQGLSASIFPTLCDTWGPLGRTAPAVLGSEVPIGAIVADQQSGMFAHGALGPGCWKTTWGTSGTLMVSTGTTPALAPGLMPMLLASHGDETRFAVEGMVISAGALLDWLVRDLALFDSVDALTAAAASVSGNGGVVICPALQGLGAPYNDSARQAAIMGLSAASTRAQIARAAFESLAFRLREIIEAAASIETIELPETLPVDGGLAANDLFLQTQADLLARPVVRHTQLEATALGACIAAAMGVGLATLEELEPLTRTGECFEPRIDRAEADDRFGDWRNRLEASAEANPGAA
;
A
#
# COMPACT_ATOMS: atom_id res chain seq x y z
N MET A 1 1.70 -32.16 -26.63
CA MET A 1 0.90 -31.21 -25.84
C MET A 1 1.66 -29.89 -25.86
N PRO A 2 0.99 -28.73 -25.96
CA PRO A 2 1.67 -27.49 -25.61
C PRO A 2 2.24 -27.64 -24.18
N PRO A 3 3.37 -26.99 -23.85
CA PRO A 3 3.82 -26.94 -22.46
C PRO A 3 2.65 -26.44 -21.61
N SER A 4 2.44 -27.05 -20.44
CA SER A 4 1.45 -26.57 -19.47
C SER A 4 1.70 -25.07 -19.23
N PRO A 5 0.67 -24.22 -19.17
CA PRO A 5 0.88 -22.80 -18.89
C PRO A 5 1.59 -22.67 -17.54
N GLU A 6 2.64 -21.85 -17.49
CA GLU A 6 3.36 -21.56 -16.25
C GLU A 6 2.49 -20.63 -15.40
N LEU A 7 1.84 -21.20 -14.38
CA LEU A 7 0.93 -20.47 -13.51
C LEU A 7 1.67 -19.85 -12.33
N LEU A 8 1.34 -18.61 -12.03
CA LEU A 8 1.88 -17.85 -10.91
C LEU A 8 0.80 -17.65 -9.86
N LEU A 9 1.18 -17.74 -8.58
CA LEU A 9 0.31 -17.37 -7.46
C LEU A 9 0.82 -16.08 -6.81
N GLY A 10 0.03 -15.02 -6.87
CA GLY A 10 0.29 -13.77 -6.19
C GLY A 10 -0.59 -13.63 -4.95
N LEU A 11 0.02 -13.32 -3.80
CA LEU A 11 -0.69 -13.02 -2.57
C LEU A 11 -0.62 -11.52 -2.29
N ASP A 12 -1.75 -10.92 -1.93
CA ASP A 12 -1.82 -9.54 -1.40
C ASP A 12 -2.53 -9.57 -0.05
N VAL A 13 -1.76 -9.41 1.02
CA VAL A 13 -2.29 -9.42 2.40
C VAL A 13 -2.27 -8.01 2.97
N GLY A 14 -3.31 -7.25 2.61
CA GLY A 14 -3.56 -5.91 3.10
C GLY A 14 -4.15 -5.86 4.51
N SER A 15 -4.54 -4.66 4.94
CA SER A 15 -5.09 -4.42 6.30
C SER A 15 -6.52 -4.91 6.49
N THR A 16 -7.35 -4.95 5.45
CA THR A 16 -8.79 -5.28 5.56
C THR A 16 -9.19 -6.56 4.84
N SER A 17 -8.29 -7.13 4.04
CA SER A 17 -8.52 -8.36 3.28
C SER A 17 -7.22 -8.99 2.83
N ALA A 18 -7.21 -10.32 2.76
CA ALA A 18 -6.26 -11.09 1.98
C ALA A 18 -6.84 -11.33 0.58
N ARG A 19 -5.97 -11.34 -0.43
CA ARG A 19 -6.28 -11.68 -1.81
C ARG A 19 -5.27 -12.68 -2.34
N ALA A 20 -5.74 -13.53 -3.26
CA ALA A 20 -4.89 -14.42 -4.03
C ALA A 20 -5.29 -14.34 -5.51
N LEU A 21 -4.29 -14.35 -6.40
CA LEU A 21 -4.46 -14.30 -7.84
C LEU A 21 -3.65 -15.43 -8.48
N VAL A 22 -4.27 -16.22 -9.35
CA VAL A 22 -3.62 -17.23 -10.19
C VAL A 22 -3.66 -16.74 -11.63
N VAL A 23 -2.49 -16.52 -12.22
CA VAL A 23 -2.35 -15.91 -13.56
C VAL A 23 -1.31 -16.67 -14.39
N ASP A 24 -1.48 -16.72 -15.71
CA ASP A 24 -0.44 -17.19 -16.63
C ASP A 24 0.48 -16.05 -17.11
N LEU A 25 1.54 -16.40 -17.83
CA LEU A 25 2.49 -15.43 -18.42
C LEU A 25 1.89 -14.56 -19.54
N GLU A 26 0.66 -14.86 -20.00
CA GLU A 26 -0.05 -13.99 -20.94
C GLU A 26 -1.00 -13.01 -20.24
N GLY A 27 -1.03 -13.01 -18.91
CA GLY A 27 -1.88 -12.15 -18.10
C GLY A 27 -3.32 -12.64 -17.97
N ARG A 28 -3.64 -13.89 -18.36
CA ARG A 28 -4.97 -14.45 -18.15
C ARG A 28 -5.14 -14.87 -16.70
N VAL A 29 -6.18 -14.35 -16.08
CA VAL A 29 -6.57 -14.75 -14.72
C VAL A 29 -7.31 -16.08 -14.78
N HIS A 30 -6.76 -17.10 -14.13
CA HIS A 30 -7.36 -18.43 -14.02
C HIS A 30 -8.19 -18.56 -12.75
N GLY A 31 -7.80 -17.88 -11.68
CA GLY A 31 -8.58 -17.87 -10.45
C GLY A 31 -8.20 -16.72 -9.54
N LYS A 32 -9.17 -16.23 -8.77
CA LYS A 32 -8.95 -15.17 -7.79
C LYS A 32 -9.76 -15.41 -6.54
N ALA A 33 -9.30 -14.92 -5.41
CA ALA A 33 -10.05 -14.98 -4.18
C ALA A 33 -9.79 -13.75 -3.33
N LEU A 34 -10.80 -13.35 -2.57
CA LEU A 34 -10.72 -12.31 -1.57
C LEU A 34 -11.40 -12.80 -0.28
N VAL A 35 -10.73 -12.61 0.85
CA VAL A 35 -11.29 -12.91 2.16
C VAL A 35 -11.01 -11.73 3.10
N ARG A 36 -12.02 -11.29 3.84
CA ARG A 36 -11.91 -10.15 4.78
C ARG A 36 -11.07 -10.52 6.00
N LEU A 37 -10.28 -9.57 6.47
CA LEU A 37 -9.46 -9.66 7.68
C LEU A 37 -10.09 -8.78 8.76
N PRO A 38 -10.52 -9.36 9.90
CA PRO A 38 -11.11 -8.58 10.99
C PRO A 38 -10.00 -7.93 11.83
N SER A 39 -10.15 -6.65 12.14
CA SER A 39 -9.30 -5.94 13.11
C SER A 39 -10.04 -5.69 14.41
N SER A 40 -9.30 -5.58 15.51
CA SER A 40 -9.78 -5.19 16.83
C SER A 40 -9.22 -3.83 17.24
N HIS A 41 -9.95 -3.16 18.13
CA HIS A 41 -9.60 -1.85 18.67
C HIS A 41 -9.66 -1.88 20.20
N PRO A 42 -8.64 -2.44 20.89
CA PRO A 42 -8.70 -2.70 22.32
C PRO A 42 -8.63 -1.43 23.18
N ALA A 43 -8.12 -0.32 22.64
CA ALA A 43 -8.07 0.98 23.29
C ALA A 43 -7.99 2.09 22.21
N PRO A 44 -8.22 3.37 22.56
CA PRO A 44 -8.03 4.48 21.63
C PRO A 44 -6.63 4.46 20.99
N GLY A 45 -6.58 4.65 19.67
CA GLY A 45 -5.34 4.61 18.90
C GLY A 45 -4.72 3.22 18.74
N ARG A 46 -5.27 2.16 19.35
CA ARG A 46 -4.78 0.78 19.19
C ARG A 46 -5.55 0.03 18.11
N VAL A 47 -4.82 -0.63 17.23
CA VAL A 47 -5.36 -1.40 16.11
C VAL A 47 -4.58 -2.71 16.00
N GLU A 48 -5.29 -3.82 16.19
CA GLU A 48 -4.69 -5.16 16.28
C GLU A 48 -5.41 -6.17 15.38
N GLN A 49 -4.70 -7.24 15.00
CA GLN A 49 -5.26 -8.41 14.32
C GLN A 49 -4.72 -9.68 14.97
N ASP A 50 -5.52 -10.74 15.02
CA ASP A 50 -5.02 -12.06 15.44
C ASP A 50 -4.23 -12.70 14.27
N PRO A 51 -2.90 -12.93 14.39
CA PRO A 51 -2.11 -13.52 13.30
C PRO A 51 -2.55 -14.95 12.96
N ARG A 52 -3.20 -15.67 13.88
CA ARG A 52 -3.77 -17.00 13.61
C ARG A 52 -4.94 -16.91 12.65
N GLU A 53 -5.85 -15.96 12.89
CA GLU A 53 -6.98 -15.72 12.00
C GLU A 53 -6.49 -15.16 10.67
N VAL A 54 -5.53 -14.23 10.64
CA VAL A 54 -4.92 -13.74 9.40
C VAL A 54 -4.36 -14.89 8.58
N TRP A 55 -3.55 -15.77 9.16
CA TRP A 55 -3.00 -16.92 8.45
C TRP A 55 -4.08 -17.87 7.92
N LYS A 56 -5.09 -18.17 8.74
CA LYS A 56 -6.22 -19.00 8.32
C LYS A 56 -6.93 -18.41 7.09
N ARG A 57 -7.14 -17.08 7.08
CA ARG A 57 -7.79 -16.36 5.97
C ARG A 57 -6.92 -16.32 4.72
N VAL A 58 -5.60 -16.20 4.88
CA VAL A 58 -4.64 -16.31 3.77
C VAL A 58 -4.68 -17.71 3.14
N ARG A 59 -4.70 -18.77 3.96
CA ARG A 59 -4.89 -20.14 3.46
C ARG A 59 -6.24 -20.32 2.75
N GLU A 60 -7.30 -19.73 3.31
CA GLU A 60 -8.63 -19.74 2.70
C GLU A 60 -8.63 -19.08 1.31
N THR A 61 -7.95 -17.93 1.14
CA THR A 61 -7.78 -17.30 -0.17
C THR A 61 -7.02 -18.18 -1.15
N ILE A 62 -5.90 -18.77 -0.74
CA ILE A 62 -5.09 -19.66 -1.59
C ILE A 62 -5.92 -20.84 -2.10
N VAL A 63 -6.62 -21.53 -1.19
CA VAL A 63 -7.44 -22.70 -1.56
C VAL A 63 -8.55 -22.29 -2.52
N ARG A 64 -9.20 -21.15 -2.29
CA ARG A 64 -10.27 -20.65 -3.17
C ARG A 64 -9.76 -20.27 -4.55
N SER A 65 -8.63 -19.59 -4.66
CA SER A 65 -8.09 -19.17 -5.96
C SER A 65 -7.61 -20.36 -6.78
N LEU A 66 -7.00 -21.37 -6.15
CA LEU A 66 -6.61 -22.61 -6.82
C LEU A 66 -7.82 -23.45 -7.25
N ALA A 67 -8.86 -23.52 -6.41
CA ALA A 67 -10.10 -24.20 -6.75
C ALA A 67 -10.85 -23.51 -7.91
N GLU A 68 -10.90 -22.19 -7.93
CA GLU A 68 -11.48 -21.40 -9.04
C GLU A 68 -10.71 -21.63 -10.35
N ALA A 69 -9.37 -21.69 -10.27
CA ALA A 69 -8.50 -22.01 -11.39
C ALA A 69 -8.53 -23.49 -11.81
N ASN A 70 -9.13 -24.38 -10.99
CA ASN A 70 -9.13 -25.83 -11.18
C ASN A 70 -7.70 -26.41 -11.35
N VAL A 71 -6.78 -25.97 -10.49
CA VAL A 71 -5.37 -26.42 -10.46
C VAL A 71 -4.92 -26.77 -9.05
N ALA A 72 -3.82 -27.51 -8.94
CA ALA A 72 -3.14 -27.83 -7.69
C ALA A 72 -1.87 -26.97 -7.52
N GLY A 73 -1.29 -26.97 -6.32
CA GLY A 73 -0.01 -26.28 -6.08
C GLY A 73 1.12 -26.80 -6.97
N SER A 74 1.06 -28.06 -7.43
CA SER A 74 2.05 -28.64 -8.35
C SER A 74 2.02 -28.04 -9.76
N ASP A 75 0.95 -27.33 -10.11
CA ASP A 75 0.81 -26.63 -11.39
C ASP A 75 1.38 -25.21 -11.33
N LEU A 76 1.73 -24.72 -10.14
CA LEU A 76 2.32 -23.40 -9.94
C LEU A 76 3.82 -23.42 -10.22
N ALA A 77 4.28 -22.47 -11.02
CA ALA A 77 5.70 -22.24 -11.29
C ALA A 77 6.36 -21.39 -10.19
N ALA A 78 5.65 -20.43 -9.61
CA ALA A 78 6.16 -19.57 -8.54
C ALA A 78 5.06 -18.94 -7.67
N VAL A 79 5.46 -18.52 -6.45
CA VAL A 79 4.66 -17.72 -5.53
C VAL A 79 5.32 -16.36 -5.30
N GLY A 80 4.52 -15.29 -5.36
CA GLY A 80 4.90 -13.95 -4.93
C GLY A 80 4.06 -13.49 -3.75
N ILE A 81 4.70 -12.80 -2.80
CA ILE A 81 4.06 -12.37 -1.56
C ILE A 81 4.14 -10.84 -1.47
N ALA A 82 2.97 -10.20 -1.48
CA ALA A 82 2.78 -8.81 -1.12
C ALA A 82 2.02 -8.69 0.20
N ALA A 83 2.45 -7.76 1.06
CA ALA A 83 1.83 -7.56 2.37
C ALA A 83 1.79 -6.08 2.77
N GLN A 84 0.86 -5.76 3.68
CA GLN A 84 0.84 -4.47 4.36
C GLN A 84 2.16 -4.24 5.12
N ARG A 85 2.63 -3.01 5.05
CA ARG A 85 3.89 -2.54 5.64
C ARG A 85 3.78 -2.29 7.15
N SER A 86 4.92 -2.08 7.82
CA SER A 86 5.09 -1.56 9.19
C SER A 86 4.31 -2.23 10.34
N SER A 87 3.54 -3.29 10.08
CA SER A 87 2.83 -4.05 11.10
C SER A 87 3.80 -5.01 11.79
N VAL A 88 3.65 -5.24 13.10
CA VAL A 88 4.58 -6.04 13.90
C VAL A 88 3.92 -7.36 14.27
N VAL A 89 4.53 -8.48 13.90
CA VAL A 89 4.13 -9.83 14.30
C VAL A 89 5.22 -10.45 15.16
N LEU A 90 4.84 -11.05 16.29
CA LEU A 90 5.73 -11.79 17.19
C LEU A 90 5.31 -13.26 17.22
N TRP A 91 6.25 -14.18 17.02
CA TRP A 91 5.98 -15.62 17.05
C TRP A 91 7.13 -16.41 17.67
N ASP A 92 6.85 -17.65 18.07
CA ASP A 92 7.87 -18.61 18.49
C ASP A 92 8.49 -19.25 17.22
N PRO A 93 9.80 -19.09 16.96
CA PRO A 93 10.41 -19.55 15.71
C PRO A 93 10.47 -21.07 15.58
N GLY A 94 10.41 -21.82 16.69
CA GLY A 94 10.44 -23.29 16.66
C GLY A 94 9.09 -23.91 16.33
N THR A 95 7.99 -23.20 16.58
CA THR A 95 6.62 -23.70 16.36
C THR A 95 5.85 -22.92 15.29
N GLY A 96 6.28 -21.71 14.97
CA GLY A 96 5.55 -20.77 14.12
C GLY A 96 4.28 -20.18 14.77
N GLU A 97 4.05 -20.46 16.06
CA GLU A 97 2.86 -20.02 16.77
C GLU A 97 2.97 -18.53 17.17
N PRO A 98 1.96 -17.70 16.85
CA PRO A 98 1.94 -16.30 17.27
C PRO A 98 1.94 -16.16 18.79
N LEU A 99 2.78 -15.28 19.31
CA LEU A 99 2.91 -15.04 20.75
C LEU A 99 1.90 -14.03 21.29
N GLY A 100 1.30 -13.23 20.42
CA GLY A 100 0.30 -12.21 20.75
C GLY A 100 -0.39 -11.65 19.50
N PRO A 101 -1.18 -10.58 19.64
CA PRO A 101 -1.78 -9.89 18.50
C PRO A 101 -0.71 -9.27 17.60
N MET A 102 -0.97 -9.25 16.29
CA MET A 102 -0.26 -8.37 15.35
C MET A 102 -0.68 -6.93 15.61
N ILE A 103 0.31 -6.05 15.76
CA ILE A 103 0.10 -4.61 15.93
C ILE A 103 0.16 -3.96 14.56
N LEU A 104 -0.93 -3.34 14.11
CA LEU A 104 -1.03 -2.83 12.74
C LEU A 104 -0.17 -1.57 12.55
N TRP A 105 0.11 -1.24 11.29
CA TRP A 105 0.80 0.00 10.92
C TRP A 105 0.11 1.25 11.48
N SER A 106 -1.23 1.28 11.50
CA SER A 106 -2.04 2.41 11.96
C SER A 106 -2.16 2.52 13.48
N ASP A 107 -1.51 1.62 14.24
CA ASP A 107 -1.51 1.66 15.71
C ASP A 107 -0.57 2.76 16.23
N LEU A 108 -1.05 3.59 17.15
CA LEU A 108 -0.38 4.77 17.67
C LEU A 108 0.22 4.57 19.08
N ARG A 109 0.32 3.34 19.58
CA ARG A 109 0.96 3.09 20.89
C ARG A 109 2.44 3.51 20.93
N GLY A 110 3.07 3.65 19.77
CA GLY A 110 4.46 4.06 19.62
C GLY A 110 4.68 5.57 19.58
N SER A 111 3.65 6.42 19.70
CA SER A 111 3.81 7.88 19.52
C SER A 111 4.80 8.52 20.49
N GLU A 112 4.68 8.24 21.79
CA GLU A 112 5.63 8.79 22.79
C GLU A 112 7.05 8.29 22.53
N ARG A 113 7.18 6.98 22.22
CA ARG A 113 8.49 6.37 21.93
C ARG A 113 9.11 6.93 20.64
N ALA A 114 8.30 7.25 19.64
CA ALA A 114 8.74 7.90 18.42
C ALA A 114 9.37 9.26 18.71
N GLU A 115 8.73 10.09 19.54
CA GLU A 115 9.27 11.40 19.95
C GLU A 115 10.62 11.25 20.67
N GLU A 116 10.74 10.27 21.58
CA GLU A 116 12.00 9.97 22.27
C GLU A 116 13.11 9.57 21.30
N LEU A 117 12.83 8.67 20.36
CA LEU A 117 13.80 8.19 19.38
C LEU A 117 14.22 9.31 18.41
N GLN A 118 13.28 10.15 17.99
CA GLN A 118 13.56 11.33 17.16
C GLN A 118 14.44 12.34 17.90
N ALA A 119 14.23 12.54 19.20
CA ALA A 119 15.09 13.40 20.02
C ALA A 119 16.54 12.87 20.14
N GLN A 120 16.76 11.57 19.89
CA GLN A 120 18.09 10.96 19.78
C GLN A 120 18.66 10.98 18.35
N GLY A 121 17.93 11.54 17.38
CA GLY A 121 18.35 11.64 15.98
C GLY A 121 18.01 10.42 15.12
N TYR A 122 17.17 9.49 15.59
CA TYR A 122 16.70 8.36 14.80
C TYR A 122 15.49 8.72 13.94
N LEU A 123 15.42 8.16 12.73
CA LEU A 123 14.20 8.16 11.93
C LEU A 123 13.19 7.21 12.58
N ALA A 124 12.22 7.77 13.29
CA ALA A 124 11.23 6.96 14.01
C ALA A 124 9.82 7.56 13.89
N PRO A 125 9.11 7.35 12.78
CA PRO A 125 7.68 7.68 12.71
C PRO A 125 6.88 6.85 13.71
N ALA A 126 5.80 7.41 14.29
CA ALA A 126 4.96 6.71 15.26
C ALA A 126 4.35 5.40 14.72
N ILE A 127 4.02 5.39 13.43
CA ILE A 127 3.41 4.25 12.74
C ILE A 127 4.41 3.14 12.38
N ALA A 128 5.72 3.42 12.41
CA ALA A 128 6.77 2.47 12.02
C ALA A 128 7.03 1.42 13.10
N ALA A 129 7.60 0.28 12.70
CA ALA A 129 7.89 -0.81 13.63
C ALA A 129 8.89 -0.40 14.72
N VAL A 130 9.89 0.44 14.40
CA VAL A 130 10.88 0.96 15.35
C VAL A 130 10.24 1.56 16.61
N SER A 131 9.10 2.23 16.46
CA SER A 131 8.44 2.91 17.57
C SER A 131 7.53 1.98 18.38
N LYS A 132 7.26 0.76 17.90
CA LYS A 132 6.24 -0.15 18.47
C LYS A 132 6.83 -1.48 18.96
N LEU A 133 7.97 -1.92 18.46
CA LEU A 133 8.50 -3.27 18.70
C LEU A 133 8.82 -3.53 20.18
N GLU A 134 9.42 -2.57 20.89
CA GLU A 134 9.68 -2.68 22.33
C GLU A 134 8.36 -2.91 23.09
N ALA A 135 7.36 -2.05 22.84
CA ALA A 135 6.05 -2.17 23.46
C ALA A 135 5.32 -3.48 23.10
N ALA A 136 5.53 -3.99 21.89
CA ALA A 136 5.00 -5.28 21.45
C ALA A 136 5.58 -6.43 22.30
N ILE A 137 6.91 -6.43 22.47
CA ILE A 137 7.64 -7.46 23.22
C ILE A 137 7.32 -7.35 24.72
N ASP A 138 7.30 -6.15 25.26
CA ASP A 138 7.02 -5.89 26.68
C ASP A 138 5.55 -6.18 27.04
N GLY A 139 4.66 -6.15 26.05
CA GLY A 139 3.27 -6.58 26.20
C GLY A 139 3.06 -8.09 26.28
N LEU A 140 4.08 -8.90 25.98
CA LEU A 140 4.00 -10.37 26.08
C LEU A 140 4.35 -10.86 27.49
N GLU A 141 3.69 -11.93 27.92
CA GLU A 141 4.13 -12.68 29.10
C GLU A 141 5.55 -13.25 28.87
N ASP A 142 6.48 -12.85 29.73
CA ASP A 142 7.91 -13.18 29.65
C ASP A 142 8.59 -12.76 28.33
N GLY A 143 8.10 -11.73 27.62
CA GLY A 143 8.59 -11.36 26.28
C GLY A 143 10.10 -11.16 26.18
N ARG A 144 10.70 -10.37 27.07
CA ARG A 144 12.16 -10.16 27.12
C ARG A 144 12.94 -11.43 27.43
N LYS A 145 12.40 -12.32 28.27
CA LYS A 145 13.00 -13.63 28.55
C LYS A 145 12.91 -14.55 27.34
N ARG A 146 11.78 -14.60 26.64
CA ARG A 146 11.62 -15.37 25.39
C ARG A 146 12.62 -14.92 24.33
N MET A 147 12.83 -13.61 24.19
CA MET A 147 13.88 -13.05 23.32
C MET A 147 15.27 -13.54 23.73
N ALA A 148 15.62 -13.46 25.02
CA ALA A 148 16.92 -13.94 25.51
C ALA A 148 17.12 -15.46 25.34
N ASP A 149 16.04 -16.25 25.45
CA ASP A 149 16.05 -17.70 25.29
C ASP A 149 16.01 -18.16 23.81
N GLY A 150 15.93 -17.23 22.84
CA GLY A 150 15.77 -17.58 21.42
C GLY A 150 14.39 -18.15 21.05
N ARG A 151 13.37 -17.90 21.88
CA ARG A 151 11.98 -18.36 21.70
C ARG A 151 11.04 -17.25 21.23
N LEU A 152 11.59 -16.25 20.56
CA LEU A 152 10.86 -15.13 19.97
C LEU A 152 11.57 -14.72 18.69
N ALA A 153 10.81 -14.67 17.60
CA ALA A 153 11.16 -13.99 16.37
C ALA A 153 10.15 -12.86 16.14
N TRP A 154 10.58 -11.82 15.44
CA TRP A 154 9.68 -10.77 14.97
C TRP A 154 9.85 -10.55 13.48
N GLY A 155 8.87 -9.89 12.89
CA GLY A 155 8.96 -9.40 11.53
C GLY A 155 7.73 -8.59 11.17
N THR A 156 7.80 -7.97 10.00
CA THR A 156 6.61 -7.49 9.29
C THR A 156 5.76 -8.66 8.81
N LEU A 157 4.55 -8.36 8.31
CA LEU A 157 3.58 -9.40 7.96
C LEU A 157 4.12 -10.34 6.86
N ASP A 158 4.86 -9.83 5.89
CA ASP A 158 5.54 -10.63 4.86
C ASP A 158 6.44 -11.71 5.47
N SER A 159 7.25 -11.36 6.46
CA SER A 159 8.19 -12.28 7.10
C SER A 159 7.47 -13.41 7.83
N PHE A 160 6.40 -13.07 8.55
CA PHE A 160 5.53 -14.05 9.17
C PHE A 160 4.87 -14.96 8.13
N LEU A 161 4.35 -14.40 7.03
CA LEU A 161 3.72 -15.19 5.97
C LEU A 161 4.71 -16.15 5.31
N VAL A 162 5.93 -15.70 5.02
CA VAL A 162 7.00 -16.52 4.46
C VAL A 162 7.40 -17.64 5.42
N HIS A 163 7.51 -17.34 6.72
CA HIS A 163 7.76 -18.35 7.75
C HIS A 163 6.66 -19.43 7.77
N ARG A 164 5.38 -19.01 7.69
CA ARG A 164 4.25 -19.96 7.63
C ARG A 164 4.20 -20.75 6.32
N LEU A 165 4.49 -20.11 5.19
CA LEU A 165 4.48 -20.73 3.86
C LEU A 165 5.61 -21.74 3.68
N SER A 166 6.79 -21.46 4.24
CA SER A 166 7.97 -22.34 4.20
C SER A 166 7.95 -23.46 5.25
N GLY A 167 6.93 -23.50 6.11
CA GLY A 167 6.85 -24.51 7.18
C GLY A 167 7.82 -24.28 8.33
N GLY A 168 8.31 -23.05 8.50
CA GLY A 168 9.21 -22.65 9.58
C GLY A 168 10.67 -22.47 9.17
N GLU A 169 11.04 -22.89 7.96
CA GLU A 169 12.43 -22.88 7.47
C GLU A 169 12.98 -21.49 7.17
N LEU A 170 12.11 -20.54 6.80
CA LEU A 170 12.51 -19.19 6.43
C LEU A 170 12.08 -18.16 7.48
N HIS A 171 13.00 -17.26 7.83
CA HIS A 171 12.74 -16.04 8.60
C HIS A 171 13.44 -14.89 7.87
N VAL A 172 12.78 -14.39 6.83
CA VAL A 172 13.33 -13.40 5.89
C VAL A 172 12.35 -12.26 5.65
N THR A 173 12.84 -11.11 5.21
CA THR A 173 12.03 -9.97 4.73
C THR A 173 12.80 -9.25 3.64
N ASP A 174 12.10 -8.67 2.66
CA ASP A 174 12.76 -7.91 1.62
C ASP A 174 13.03 -6.46 2.04
N HIS A 175 13.90 -5.78 1.30
CA HIS A 175 14.29 -4.42 1.60
C HIS A 175 13.13 -3.40 1.53
N SER A 176 12.10 -3.65 0.70
CA SER A 176 10.94 -2.75 0.62
C SER A 176 10.06 -2.82 1.87
N ASN A 177 9.87 -4.01 2.45
CA ASN A 177 9.23 -4.16 3.76
C ASN A 177 10.13 -3.66 4.89
N ALA A 178 11.42 -4.01 4.87
CA ALA A 178 12.40 -3.58 5.86
C ALA A 178 12.50 -2.04 5.97
N TRP A 179 12.44 -1.33 4.84
CA TRP A 179 12.40 0.14 4.83
C TRP A 179 11.30 0.71 5.73
N SER A 180 10.10 0.14 5.64
CA SER A 180 8.92 0.58 6.39
C SER A 180 9.03 0.37 7.91
N THR A 181 10.03 -0.40 8.35
CA THR A 181 10.28 -0.64 9.77
C THR A 181 11.07 0.48 10.43
N CYS A 182 11.81 1.26 9.63
CA CYS A 182 12.82 2.23 10.06
C CYS A 182 13.98 1.61 10.88
N TYR A 183 14.24 0.31 10.72
CA TYR A 183 15.43 -0.35 11.27
C TYR A 183 16.58 -0.52 10.28
N LEU A 184 16.41 -0.21 8.99
CA LEU A 184 17.52 -0.28 8.03
C LEU A 184 18.62 0.73 8.39
N ASP A 185 19.87 0.33 8.21
CA ASP A 185 20.99 1.25 8.23
C ASP A 185 20.92 2.13 6.98
N LEU A 186 20.65 3.43 7.17
CA LEU A 186 20.49 4.38 6.07
C LEU A 186 21.80 4.67 5.32
N SER A 187 22.96 4.26 5.84
CA SER A 187 24.25 4.44 5.16
C SER A 187 24.53 3.35 4.14
N THR A 188 24.07 2.11 4.38
CA THR A 188 24.27 0.98 3.47
C THR A 188 23.00 0.58 2.72
N MET A 189 21.83 0.82 3.32
CA MET A 189 20.51 0.37 2.88
C MET A 189 20.43 -1.16 2.68
N ARG A 190 21.35 -1.92 3.27
CA ARG A 190 21.50 -3.37 3.09
C ARG A 190 21.51 -4.16 4.38
N ASP A 191 21.74 -3.47 5.49
CA ASP A 191 21.89 -4.08 6.81
C ASP A 191 20.89 -3.48 7.79
N TRP A 192 20.63 -4.22 8.86
CA TRP A 192 19.93 -3.67 10.00
C TRP A 192 20.84 -2.71 10.78
N ASN A 193 20.25 -1.64 11.31
CA ASN A 193 20.93 -0.67 12.16
C ASN A 193 21.15 -1.24 13.56
N GLU A 194 22.23 -2.00 13.74
CA GLU A 194 22.56 -2.67 15.01
C GLU A 194 22.69 -1.70 16.19
N LYS A 195 23.12 -0.45 15.94
CA LYS A 195 23.23 0.58 16.99
C LYS A 195 21.85 0.95 17.55
N LEU A 196 20.88 1.16 16.66
CA LEU A 196 19.48 1.42 17.03
C LEU A 196 18.86 0.21 17.74
N ILE A 197 19.09 -1.00 17.22
CA ILE A 197 18.62 -2.25 17.84
C ILE A 197 19.15 -2.37 19.27
N GLY A 198 20.46 -2.16 19.46
CA GLY A 198 21.09 -2.20 20.77
C GLY A 198 20.61 -1.08 21.70
N PHE A 199 20.38 0.12 21.17
CA PHE A 199 19.83 1.26 21.94
C PHE A 199 18.46 0.94 22.55
N GLN A 200 17.62 0.18 21.85
CA GLN A 200 16.30 -0.27 22.31
C GLN A 200 16.35 -1.53 23.19
N GLY A 201 17.57 -2.01 23.53
CA GLY A 201 17.74 -3.24 24.31
C GLY A 201 17.17 -4.48 23.62
N LEU A 202 17.19 -4.51 22.29
CA LEU A 202 16.75 -5.63 21.46
C LEU A 202 17.96 -6.46 21.01
N SER A 203 17.71 -7.73 20.64
CA SER A 203 18.72 -8.60 20.05
C SER A 203 18.60 -8.60 18.53
N ALA A 204 19.70 -8.45 17.80
CA ALA A 204 19.70 -8.63 16.34
C ALA A 204 19.25 -10.05 15.93
N SER A 205 19.41 -11.04 16.80
CA SER A 205 19.03 -12.44 16.52
C SER A 205 17.53 -12.67 16.32
N ILE A 206 16.66 -11.74 16.74
CA ILE A 206 15.22 -11.87 16.54
C ILE A 206 14.73 -11.24 15.24
N PHE A 207 15.61 -10.53 14.52
CA PHE A 207 15.31 -9.85 13.26
C PHE A 207 15.36 -10.85 12.10
N PRO A 208 14.48 -10.70 11.09
CA PRO A 208 14.55 -11.52 9.89
C PRO A 208 15.83 -11.23 9.11
N THR A 209 16.31 -12.23 8.37
CA THR A 209 17.40 -12.01 7.42
C THR A 209 16.88 -11.16 6.26
N LEU A 210 17.63 -10.11 5.88
CA LEU A 210 17.29 -9.29 4.73
C LEU A 210 17.55 -10.06 3.44
N CYS A 211 16.61 -10.00 2.49
CA CYS A 211 16.75 -10.61 1.17
C CYS A 211 16.38 -9.64 0.05
N ASP A 212 16.65 -10.06 -1.19
CA ASP A 212 16.20 -9.33 -2.37
C ASP A 212 14.67 -9.35 -2.48
N THR A 213 14.13 -8.34 -3.16
CA THR A 213 12.69 -8.22 -3.44
C THR A 213 12.22 -9.34 -4.38
N TRP A 214 13.06 -9.73 -5.35
CA TRP A 214 12.82 -10.91 -6.17
C TRP A 214 14.10 -11.72 -6.37
N GLY A 215 13.96 -13.05 -6.46
CA GLY A 215 15.06 -14.01 -6.62
C GLY A 215 14.65 -15.42 -6.19
N PRO A 216 15.59 -16.36 -6.12
CA PRO A 216 15.35 -17.69 -5.55
C PRO A 216 15.32 -17.62 -4.01
N LEU A 217 14.23 -17.09 -3.44
CA LEU A 217 14.12 -16.77 -2.00
C LEU A 217 13.84 -17.98 -1.11
N GLY A 218 13.49 -19.12 -1.70
CA GLY A 218 13.23 -20.37 -1.01
C GLY A 218 12.04 -21.12 -1.61
N ARG A 219 11.42 -22.00 -0.83
CA ARG A 219 10.28 -22.82 -1.28
C ARG A 219 9.20 -22.86 -0.21
N THR A 220 7.97 -23.02 -0.66
CA THR A 220 6.84 -23.34 0.22
C THR A 220 6.94 -24.79 0.69
N ALA A 221 6.38 -25.08 1.86
CA ALA A 221 6.26 -26.44 2.38
C ALA A 221 5.10 -27.19 1.70
N PRO A 222 5.24 -28.50 1.41
CA PRO A 222 4.16 -29.31 0.82
C PRO A 222 2.87 -29.31 1.65
N ALA A 223 2.98 -29.14 2.97
CA ALA A 223 1.82 -29.06 3.87
C ALA A 223 0.92 -27.83 3.61
N VAL A 224 1.42 -26.80 2.90
CA VAL A 224 0.70 -25.56 2.64
C VAL A 224 0.02 -25.57 1.28
N LEU A 225 0.73 -26.00 0.22
CA LEU A 225 0.23 -25.96 -1.17
C LEU A 225 0.02 -27.35 -1.79
N GLY A 226 0.33 -28.43 -1.09
CA GLY A 226 0.33 -29.80 -1.63
C GLY A 226 1.59 -30.17 -2.42
N SER A 227 2.49 -29.20 -2.65
CA SER A 227 3.78 -29.35 -3.32
C SER A 227 4.76 -28.30 -2.79
N GLU A 228 6.05 -28.51 -3.05
CA GLU A 228 7.02 -27.42 -2.90
C GLU A 228 6.97 -26.50 -4.12
N VAL A 229 6.61 -25.24 -3.92
CA VAL A 229 6.59 -24.21 -4.97
C VAL A 229 7.66 -23.16 -4.66
N PRO A 230 8.47 -22.72 -5.63
CA PRO A 230 9.42 -21.63 -5.43
C PRO A 230 8.74 -20.35 -4.90
N ILE A 231 9.38 -19.69 -3.93
CA ILE A 231 9.04 -18.33 -3.52
C ILE A 231 9.97 -17.41 -4.33
N GLY A 232 9.39 -16.73 -5.32
CA GLY A 232 10.14 -15.89 -6.26
C GLY A 232 10.24 -14.43 -5.83
N ALA A 233 9.31 -13.95 -5.01
CA ALA A 233 9.29 -12.56 -4.58
C ALA A 233 8.65 -12.36 -3.21
N ILE A 234 9.20 -11.39 -2.48
CA ILE A 234 8.65 -10.79 -1.27
C ILE A 234 8.72 -9.29 -1.49
N VAL A 235 7.59 -8.59 -1.41
CA VAL A 235 7.53 -7.17 -1.75
C VAL A 235 6.46 -6.47 -0.93
N ALA A 236 6.66 -5.21 -0.57
CA ALA A 236 5.62 -4.42 0.08
C ALA A 236 4.46 -4.12 -0.88
N ASP A 237 3.23 -3.99 -0.37
CA ASP A 237 2.01 -3.83 -1.15
C ASP A 237 2.03 -2.71 -2.22
N GLN A 238 2.46 -1.50 -1.85
CA GLN A 238 2.49 -0.36 -2.78
C GLN A 238 3.57 -0.51 -3.84
N GLN A 239 4.74 -1.01 -3.43
CA GLN A 239 5.86 -1.35 -4.31
C GLN A 239 5.48 -2.47 -5.28
N SER A 240 4.74 -3.48 -4.82
CA SER A 240 4.20 -4.53 -5.66
C SER A 240 3.30 -3.97 -6.76
N GLY A 241 2.46 -2.97 -6.43
CA GLY A 241 1.69 -2.24 -7.44
C GLY A 241 2.57 -1.62 -8.54
N MET A 242 3.80 -1.18 -8.25
CA MET A 242 4.71 -0.68 -9.30
C MET A 242 5.13 -1.78 -10.27
N PHE A 243 5.35 -3.02 -9.81
CA PHE A 243 5.62 -4.16 -10.69
C PHE A 243 4.42 -4.45 -11.62
N ALA A 244 3.20 -4.35 -11.10
CA ALA A 244 1.97 -4.54 -11.88
C ALA A 244 1.88 -3.58 -13.07
N HIS A 245 2.35 -2.34 -12.90
CA HIS A 245 2.38 -1.34 -13.96
C HIS A 245 3.67 -1.34 -14.79
N GLY A 246 4.61 -2.25 -14.53
CA GLY A 246 5.94 -2.20 -15.14
C GLY A 246 6.74 -0.93 -14.79
N ALA A 247 6.36 -0.24 -13.72
CA ALA A 247 6.76 1.12 -13.39
C ALA A 247 8.07 1.19 -12.57
N LEU A 248 9.10 0.42 -12.94
CA LEU A 248 10.35 0.35 -12.16
C LEU A 248 11.41 1.39 -12.58
N GLY A 249 11.32 1.92 -13.81
CA GLY A 249 12.27 2.92 -14.32
C GLY A 249 12.11 4.30 -13.67
N PRO A 250 13.15 5.15 -13.67
CA PRO A 250 13.06 6.50 -13.10
C PRO A 250 11.97 7.33 -13.79
N GLY A 251 11.17 8.05 -13.00
CA GLY A 251 10.02 8.83 -13.48
C GLY A 251 8.76 8.00 -13.71
N CYS A 252 8.84 6.67 -13.81
CA CYS A 252 7.66 5.81 -13.85
C CYS A 252 6.86 5.95 -12.56
N TRP A 253 5.54 5.89 -12.69
CA TRP A 253 4.63 6.24 -11.62
C TRP A 253 3.28 5.56 -11.77
N LYS A 254 2.53 5.45 -10.67
CA LYS A 254 1.15 4.94 -10.62
C LYS A 254 0.41 5.50 -9.43
N THR A 255 -0.93 5.47 -9.49
CA THR A 255 -1.78 5.70 -8.30
C THR A 255 -2.68 4.51 -8.02
N THR A 256 -2.61 3.98 -6.79
CA THR A 256 -3.56 2.97 -6.29
C THR A 256 -4.66 3.65 -5.51
N TRP A 257 -5.93 3.40 -5.86
CA TRP A 257 -7.09 3.98 -5.19
C TRP A 257 -7.91 2.94 -4.42
N GLY A 258 -7.71 2.91 -3.11
CA GLY A 258 -8.51 2.13 -2.16
C GLY A 258 -9.19 3.03 -1.12
N THR A 259 -9.19 2.60 0.15
CA THR A 259 -9.63 3.42 1.28
C THR A 259 -8.87 4.76 1.32
N SER A 260 -7.57 4.71 1.04
CA SER A 260 -6.69 5.85 0.71
C SER A 260 -6.28 5.79 -0.77
N GLY A 261 -5.81 6.93 -1.30
CA GLY A 261 -5.18 7.01 -2.61
C GLY A 261 -3.67 7.18 -2.46
N THR A 262 -2.87 6.37 -3.13
CA THR A 262 -1.40 6.41 -3.00
C THR A 262 -0.73 6.59 -4.35
N LEU A 263 -0.10 7.74 -4.57
CA LEU A 263 0.82 7.98 -5.67
C LEU A 263 2.19 7.44 -5.28
N MET A 264 2.81 6.67 -6.17
CA MET A 264 4.20 6.27 -6.05
C MET A 264 4.94 6.59 -7.35
N VAL A 265 6.15 7.13 -7.23
CA VAL A 265 7.01 7.54 -8.35
C VAL A 265 8.40 6.97 -8.14
N SER A 266 8.89 6.18 -9.08
CA SER A 266 10.27 5.65 -9.05
C SER A 266 11.27 6.77 -9.29
N THR A 267 12.33 6.80 -8.48
CA THR A 267 13.42 7.78 -8.56
C THR A 267 14.72 7.14 -9.07
N GLY A 268 14.64 5.91 -9.58
CA GLY A 268 15.79 5.14 -10.04
C GLY A 268 16.65 4.66 -8.88
N THR A 269 17.97 4.70 -9.03
CA THR A 269 18.93 4.18 -8.04
C THR A 269 19.39 5.20 -7.00
N THR A 270 18.78 6.39 -7.00
CA THR A 270 19.10 7.46 -6.05
C THR A 270 17.85 7.80 -5.23
N PRO A 271 17.91 7.84 -3.90
CA PRO A 271 16.80 8.30 -3.09
C PRO A 271 16.55 9.78 -3.35
N ALA A 272 15.29 10.17 -3.51
CA ALA A 272 14.90 11.57 -3.65
C ALA A 272 14.09 12.03 -2.44
N LEU A 273 14.18 13.32 -2.14
CA LEU A 273 13.33 14.00 -1.18
C LEU A 273 12.46 15.00 -1.94
N ALA A 274 11.20 15.11 -1.55
CA ALA A 274 10.29 16.14 -2.05
C ALA A 274 9.39 16.61 -0.90
N PRO A 275 8.88 17.87 -0.95
CA PRO A 275 8.03 18.41 0.11
C PRO A 275 6.85 17.48 0.41
N GLY A 276 6.81 16.99 1.64
CA GLY A 276 5.75 16.14 2.14
C GLY A 276 5.68 14.71 1.58
N LEU A 277 6.46 14.36 0.56
CA LEU A 277 6.54 12.99 0.06
C LEU A 277 7.48 12.15 0.91
N MET A 278 7.12 10.88 1.10
CA MET A 278 7.92 9.92 1.83
C MET A 278 8.91 9.25 0.87
N PRO A 279 10.23 9.28 1.13
CA PRO A 279 11.19 8.47 0.39
C PRO A 279 10.94 7.00 0.70
N MET A 280 11.06 6.15 -0.31
CA MET A 280 10.78 4.73 -0.24
C MET A 280 11.89 3.94 -0.91
N LEU A 281 12.22 2.78 -0.34
CA LEU A 281 12.91 1.74 -1.09
C LEU A 281 11.87 0.99 -1.91
N LEU A 282 12.02 1.04 -3.23
CA LEU A 282 11.10 0.42 -4.19
C LEU A 282 11.35 -1.08 -4.29
N ALA A 283 12.59 -1.47 -4.60
CA ALA A 283 12.98 -2.86 -4.67
C ALA A 283 14.51 -3.02 -4.62
N SER A 284 14.99 -4.21 -4.22
CA SER A 284 16.39 -4.59 -4.35
C SER A 284 16.55 -5.91 -5.11
N HIS A 285 17.62 -6.01 -5.91
CA HIS A 285 18.01 -7.25 -6.56
C HIS A 285 19.51 -7.25 -6.84
N GLY A 286 20.24 -8.19 -6.23
CA GLY A 286 21.70 -8.21 -6.24
C GLY A 286 22.28 -6.91 -5.69
N ASP A 287 23.16 -6.27 -6.48
CA ASP A 287 23.83 -5.03 -6.10
C ASP A 287 23.00 -3.76 -6.38
N GLU A 288 21.85 -3.88 -7.04
CA GLU A 288 21.00 -2.74 -7.39
C GLU A 288 19.88 -2.53 -6.36
N THR A 289 19.75 -1.29 -5.89
CA THR A 289 18.62 -0.83 -5.08
C THR A 289 17.91 0.30 -5.83
N ARG A 290 16.60 0.16 -5.99
CA ARG A 290 15.73 1.17 -6.58
C ARG A 290 14.94 1.89 -5.49
N PHE A 291 14.73 3.17 -5.69
CA PHE A 291 14.01 4.05 -4.78
C PHE A 291 12.75 4.60 -5.45
N ALA A 292 11.86 5.11 -4.61
CA ALA A 292 10.69 5.83 -5.01
C ALA A 292 10.39 6.96 -4.02
N VAL A 293 9.44 7.81 -4.37
CA VAL A 293 8.72 8.66 -3.42
C VAL A 293 7.26 8.27 -3.41
N GLU A 294 6.63 8.39 -2.24
CA GLU A 294 5.23 8.10 -2.00
C GLU A 294 4.51 9.33 -1.46
N GLY A 295 3.30 9.57 -1.96
CA GLY A 295 2.39 10.56 -1.42
C GLY A 295 0.97 10.00 -1.34
N MET A 296 0.28 10.32 -0.24
CA MET A 296 -1.01 9.70 0.08
C MET A 296 -2.13 10.73 0.25
N VAL A 297 -3.24 10.49 -0.46
CA VAL A 297 -4.56 11.01 -0.14
C VAL A 297 -5.17 10.10 0.93
N ILE A 298 -5.03 10.48 2.20
CA ILE A 298 -5.39 9.62 3.35
C ILE A 298 -6.85 9.15 3.28
N SER A 299 -7.79 10.06 3.01
CA SER A 299 -9.23 9.75 2.95
C SER A 299 -9.74 9.79 1.52
N ALA A 300 -9.57 8.70 0.77
CA ALA A 300 -10.09 8.56 -0.60
C ALA A 300 -11.42 7.80 -0.61
N GLY A 301 -11.40 6.47 -0.77
CA GLY A 301 -12.60 5.64 -0.64
C GLY A 301 -13.30 5.83 0.72
N ALA A 302 -12.54 6.09 1.79
CA ALA A 302 -13.09 6.39 3.11
C ALA A 302 -14.00 7.63 3.12
N LEU A 303 -13.71 8.65 2.29
CA LEU A 303 -14.55 9.83 2.17
C LEU A 303 -15.92 9.45 1.59
N LEU A 304 -15.94 8.64 0.53
CA LEU A 304 -17.19 8.23 -0.10
C LEU A 304 -18.00 7.33 0.82
N ASP A 305 -17.34 6.38 1.50
CA ASP A 305 -17.97 5.54 2.52
C ASP A 305 -18.56 6.38 3.66
N TRP A 306 -17.86 7.40 4.14
CA TRP A 306 -18.34 8.30 5.19
C TRP A 306 -19.58 9.09 4.76
N LEU A 307 -19.61 9.63 3.54
CA LEU A 307 -20.78 10.33 2.99
C LEU A 307 -22.01 9.41 2.87
N VAL A 308 -21.79 8.13 2.54
CA VAL A 308 -22.85 7.12 2.38
C VAL A 308 -23.31 6.58 3.73
N ARG A 309 -22.39 6.08 4.56
CA ARG A 309 -22.71 5.28 5.74
C ARG A 309 -22.92 6.12 6.99
N ASP A 310 -22.09 7.15 7.18
CA ASP A 310 -22.05 7.89 8.44
C ASP A 310 -22.87 9.18 8.38
N LEU A 311 -22.79 9.93 7.27
CA LEU A 311 -23.66 11.08 7.03
C LEU A 311 -25.02 10.70 6.42
N ALA A 312 -25.18 9.47 5.94
CA ALA A 312 -26.41 8.98 5.32
C ALA A 312 -26.96 9.89 4.19
N LEU A 313 -26.08 10.53 3.41
CA LEU A 313 -26.48 11.41 2.30
C LEU A 313 -26.94 10.61 1.06
N PHE A 314 -26.47 9.36 0.96
CA PHE A 314 -26.72 8.45 -0.15
C PHE A 314 -26.85 7.01 0.35
N ASP A 315 -27.62 6.19 -0.35
CA ASP A 315 -27.83 4.78 0.02
C ASP A 315 -26.64 3.88 -0.35
N SER A 316 -25.84 4.30 -1.34
CA SER A 316 -24.67 3.56 -1.84
C SER A 316 -23.69 4.49 -2.55
N VAL A 317 -22.47 4.00 -2.78
CA VAL A 317 -21.47 4.69 -3.62
C VAL A 317 -21.98 4.85 -5.06
N ASP A 318 -22.76 3.90 -5.58
CA ASP A 318 -23.39 4.03 -6.90
C ASP A 318 -24.43 5.16 -6.93
N ALA A 319 -25.24 5.30 -5.87
CA ALA A 319 -26.20 6.40 -5.74
C ALA A 319 -25.50 7.76 -5.61
N LEU A 320 -24.40 7.83 -4.86
CA LEU A 320 -23.52 8.99 -4.79
C LEU A 320 -22.97 9.34 -6.18
N THR A 321 -22.47 8.35 -6.91
CA THR A 321 -21.92 8.52 -8.27
C THR A 321 -22.97 9.02 -9.25
N ALA A 322 -24.18 8.44 -9.23
CA ALA A 322 -25.29 8.89 -10.05
C ALA A 322 -25.70 10.33 -9.73
N ALA A 323 -25.71 10.71 -8.44
CA ALA A 323 -25.98 12.08 -8.02
C ALA A 323 -24.90 13.05 -8.53
N ALA A 324 -23.62 12.72 -8.40
CA ALA A 324 -22.53 13.52 -8.93
C ALA A 324 -22.62 13.70 -10.46
N ALA A 325 -22.98 12.64 -11.19
CA ALA A 325 -23.16 12.68 -12.64
C ALA A 325 -24.35 13.56 -13.08
N SER A 326 -25.36 13.76 -12.22
CA SER A 326 -26.56 14.53 -12.54
C SER A 326 -26.35 16.05 -12.58
N VAL A 327 -25.19 16.53 -12.14
CA VAL A 327 -24.85 17.97 -12.11
C VAL A 327 -23.60 18.27 -12.95
N SER A 328 -23.56 19.46 -13.55
CA SER A 328 -22.44 19.91 -14.39
C SER A 328 -21.20 20.33 -13.60
N GLY A 329 -21.34 20.60 -12.30
CA GLY A 329 -20.23 21.02 -11.44
C GLY A 329 -20.62 21.10 -9.97
N ASN A 330 -19.66 21.46 -9.13
CA ASN A 330 -19.80 21.50 -7.68
C ASN A 330 -20.69 22.66 -7.15
N GLY A 331 -21.07 23.62 -7.99
CA GLY A 331 -21.92 24.75 -7.59
C GLY A 331 -21.33 25.63 -6.49
N GLY A 332 -20.00 25.72 -6.41
CA GLY A 332 -19.25 26.44 -5.38
C GLY A 332 -18.97 25.63 -4.10
N VAL A 333 -19.48 24.40 -4.01
CA VAL A 333 -19.24 23.50 -2.88
C VAL A 333 -17.83 22.93 -2.98
N VAL A 334 -17.08 22.98 -1.87
CA VAL A 334 -15.72 22.42 -1.78
C VAL A 334 -15.63 21.50 -0.58
N ILE A 335 -14.89 20.40 -0.74
CA ILE A 335 -14.58 19.47 0.34
C ILE A 335 -13.07 19.47 0.61
N CYS A 336 -12.72 19.59 1.90
CA CYS A 336 -11.41 19.19 2.42
C CYS A 336 -11.53 17.75 2.93
N PRO A 337 -10.92 16.75 2.26
CA PRO A 337 -11.11 15.34 2.61
C PRO A 337 -10.15 14.90 3.73
N ALA A 338 -10.14 15.64 4.84
CA ALA A 338 -9.22 15.43 5.96
C ALA A 338 -9.88 14.71 7.14
N LEU A 339 -10.56 13.58 6.88
CA LEU A 339 -11.22 12.80 7.95
C LEU A 339 -10.22 12.27 8.99
N GLN A 340 -8.97 12.09 8.57
CA GLN A 340 -7.85 11.57 9.37
C GLN A 340 -6.60 12.47 9.19
N GLY A 341 -6.80 13.78 9.06
CA GLY A 341 -5.73 14.71 8.66
C GLY A 341 -5.50 14.76 7.14
N LEU A 342 -4.58 15.60 6.72
CA LEU A 342 -4.06 15.66 5.35
C LEU A 342 -2.70 14.99 5.27
N GLY A 343 -2.55 14.10 4.29
CA GLY A 343 -1.26 13.55 3.92
C GLY A 343 -0.44 14.54 3.09
N ALA A 344 0.37 13.99 2.19
CA ALA A 344 1.20 14.77 1.29
C ALA A 344 0.38 15.84 0.50
N PRO A 345 1.00 16.98 0.16
CA PRO A 345 2.34 17.43 0.60
C PRO A 345 2.36 18.11 1.99
N TYR A 346 1.23 18.16 2.70
CA TYR A 346 1.07 18.96 3.91
C TYR A 346 1.52 18.22 5.18
N ASN A 347 1.23 16.91 5.27
CA ASN A 347 1.50 16.07 6.43
C ASN A 347 0.97 16.69 7.74
N ASP A 348 -0.26 17.19 7.66
CA ASP A 348 -0.95 17.87 8.75
C ASP A 348 -1.99 16.93 9.36
N SER A 349 -1.64 16.33 10.50
CA SER A 349 -2.52 15.44 11.27
C SER A 349 -3.61 16.17 12.04
N ALA A 350 -3.49 17.49 12.23
CA ALA A 350 -4.47 18.31 12.94
C ALA A 350 -5.60 18.79 12.02
N ARG A 351 -5.36 18.84 10.69
CA ARG A 351 -6.37 19.24 9.72
C ARG A 351 -7.65 18.41 9.84
N GLN A 352 -8.79 19.09 9.85
CA GLN A 352 -10.10 18.47 9.92
C GLN A 352 -10.83 18.49 8.57
N ALA A 353 -11.69 17.50 8.36
CA ALA A 353 -12.58 17.48 7.20
C ALA A 353 -13.56 18.66 7.23
N ALA A 354 -13.84 19.24 6.07
CA ALA A 354 -14.75 20.37 5.95
C ALA A 354 -15.55 20.30 4.64
N ILE A 355 -16.83 20.67 4.72
CA ILE A 355 -17.69 20.94 3.55
C ILE A 355 -18.02 22.43 3.59
N MET A 356 -17.62 23.16 2.56
CA MET A 356 -17.69 24.63 2.51
C MET A 356 -18.38 25.09 1.22
N GLY A 357 -18.72 26.38 1.17
CA GLY A 357 -19.34 26.99 -0.02
C GLY A 357 -20.80 26.61 -0.24
N LEU A 358 -21.48 26.12 0.81
CA LEU A 358 -22.91 25.80 0.75
C LEU A 358 -23.74 27.08 0.59
N SER A 359 -24.77 26.99 -0.25
CA SER A 359 -25.80 28.01 -0.44
C SER A 359 -27.19 27.36 -0.40
N ALA A 360 -28.25 28.16 -0.41
CA ALA A 360 -29.63 27.65 -0.50
C ALA A 360 -29.89 26.84 -1.80
N ALA A 361 -29.03 26.94 -2.80
CA ALA A 361 -29.11 26.17 -4.04
C ALA A 361 -28.29 24.86 -4.01
N SER A 362 -27.46 24.65 -2.99
CA SER A 362 -26.63 23.45 -2.87
C SER A 362 -27.50 22.22 -2.55
N THR A 363 -27.26 21.13 -3.26
CA THR A 363 -27.93 19.84 -3.03
C THR A 363 -26.90 18.75 -2.73
N ARG A 364 -27.39 17.56 -2.33
CA ARG A 364 -26.54 16.38 -2.19
C ARG A 364 -25.74 16.07 -3.47
N ALA A 365 -26.27 16.36 -4.66
CA ALA A 365 -25.55 16.12 -5.91
C ALA A 365 -24.29 16.98 -6.04
N GLN A 366 -24.33 18.26 -5.62
CA GLN A 366 -23.13 19.12 -5.58
C GLN A 366 -22.10 18.62 -4.56
N ILE A 367 -22.54 18.12 -3.40
CA ILE A 367 -21.65 17.52 -2.40
C ILE A 367 -20.95 16.28 -2.98
N ALA A 368 -21.70 15.40 -3.67
CA ALA A 368 -21.14 14.22 -4.33
C ALA A 368 -20.10 14.61 -5.40
N ARG A 369 -20.41 15.62 -6.23
CA ARG A 369 -19.46 16.14 -7.22
C ARG A 369 -18.20 16.69 -6.55
N ALA A 370 -18.35 17.54 -5.53
CA ALA A 370 -17.24 18.12 -4.79
C ALA A 370 -16.36 17.07 -4.11
N ALA A 371 -16.93 15.93 -3.69
CA ALA A 371 -16.17 14.82 -3.14
C ALA A 371 -15.17 14.25 -4.17
N PHE A 372 -15.64 13.88 -5.36
CA PHE A 372 -14.76 13.38 -6.42
C PHE A 372 -13.72 14.42 -6.86
N GLU A 373 -14.14 15.68 -7.04
CA GLU A 373 -13.22 16.75 -7.43
C GLU A 373 -12.13 16.98 -6.37
N SER A 374 -12.49 16.91 -5.08
CA SER A 374 -11.50 17.06 -4.00
C SER A 374 -10.41 15.99 -4.06
N LEU A 375 -10.74 14.74 -4.42
CA LEU A 375 -9.75 13.67 -4.56
C LEU A 375 -8.80 13.92 -5.74
N ALA A 376 -9.31 14.48 -6.84
CA ALA A 376 -8.49 14.86 -7.99
C ALA A 376 -7.52 15.98 -7.64
N PHE A 377 -8.00 17.03 -6.96
CA PHE A 377 -7.16 18.15 -6.52
C PHE A 377 -6.13 17.72 -5.47
N ARG A 378 -6.50 16.85 -4.54
CA ARG A 378 -5.53 16.26 -3.60
C ARG A 378 -4.43 15.49 -4.31
N LEU A 379 -4.78 14.68 -5.31
CA LEU A 379 -3.76 14.01 -6.11
C LEU A 379 -2.90 15.02 -6.88
N ARG A 380 -3.50 16.08 -7.42
CA ARG A 380 -2.79 17.12 -8.16
C ARG A 380 -1.68 17.77 -7.32
N GLU A 381 -1.97 18.12 -6.06
CA GLU A 381 -0.97 18.67 -5.14
C GLU A 381 0.21 17.70 -4.91
N ILE A 382 -0.07 16.41 -4.82
CA ILE A 382 0.95 15.36 -4.65
C ILE A 382 1.78 15.20 -5.93
N ILE A 383 1.14 15.27 -7.10
CA ILE A 383 1.82 15.23 -8.40
C ILE A 383 2.74 16.44 -8.57
N GLU A 384 2.27 17.64 -8.20
CA GLU A 384 3.07 18.87 -8.25
C GLU A 384 4.30 18.77 -7.31
N ALA A 385 4.15 18.18 -6.13
CA ALA A 385 5.27 17.89 -5.24
C ALA A 385 6.25 16.85 -5.82
N ALA A 386 5.76 15.81 -6.49
CA ALA A 386 6.62 14.82 -7.14
C ALA A 386 7.36 15.42 -8.36
N ALA A 387 6.70 16.30 -9.11
CA ALA A 387 7.27 16.99 -10.26
C ALA A 387 8.38 17.99 -9.88
N SER A 388 8.51 18.37 -8.60
CA SER A 388 9.62 19.22 -8.14
C SER A 388 10.94 18.46 -8.00
N ILE A 389 10.97 17.14 -8.21
CA ILE A 389 12.19 16.33 -8.18
C ILE A 389 12.91 16.50 -9.51
N GLU A 390 14.00 17.28 -9.53
CA GLU A 390 14.73 17.66 -10.75
C GLU A 390 15.28 16.47 -11.56
N THR A 391 15.50 15.31 -10.92
CA THR A 391 16.12 14.14 -11.55
C THR A 391 15.12 13.22 -12.26
N ILE A 392 13.83 13.55 -12.27
CA ILE A 392 12.79 12.74 -12.92
C ILE A 392 11.91 13.57 -13.84
N GLU A 393 11.39 12.92 -14.88
CA GLU A 393 10.36 13.47 -15.75
C GLU A 393 9.13 12.56 -15.64
N LEU A 394 7.98 13.14 -15.29
CA LEU A 394 6.74 12.37 -15.12
C LEU A 394 6.07 12.17 -16.48
N PRO A 395 5.82 10.91 -16.91
CA PRO A 395 5.07 10.62 -18.13
C PRO A 395 3.71 11.33 -18.14
N GLU A 396 3.24 11.75 -19.32
CA GLU A 396 1.96 12.48 -19.48
C GLU A 396 0.75 11.69 -18.97
N THR A 397 0.77 10.38 -19.17
CA THR A 397 -0.30 9.49 -18.75
C THR A 397 -0.12 9.04 -17.31
N LEU A 398 -1.20 9.05 -16.54
CA LEU A 398 -1.24 8.52 -15.16
C LEU A 398 -1.89 7.12 -15.14
N PRO A 399 -1.12 6.05 -14.88
CA PRO A 399 -1.66 4.72 -14.64
C PRO A 399 -2.34 4.65 -13.27
N VAL A 400 -3.53 4.03 -13.20
CA VAL A 400 -4.29 3.90 -11.97
C VAL A 400 -4.86 2.49 -11.77
N ASP A 401 -4.95 2.07 -10.52
CA ASP A 401 -5.53 0.78 -10.10
C ASP A 401 -6.32 0.93 -8.79
N GLY A 402 -6.80 -0.19 -8.24
CA GLY A 402 -7.55 -0.23 -6.98
C GLY A 402 -9.05 -0.11 -7.16
N GLY A 403 -9.79 -0.38 -6.07
CA GLY A 403 -11.25 -0.52 -6.10
C GLY A 403 -11.99 0.73 -6.58
N LEU A 404 -11.51 1.93 -6.25
CA LEU A 404 -12.19 3.16 -6.69
C LEU A 404 -11.94 3.46 -8.17
N ALA A 405 -10.89 2.90 -8.77
CA ALA A 405 -10.64 2.98 -10.21
C ALA A 405 -11.68 2.20 -11.04
N ALA A 406 -12.55 1.39 -10.41
CA ALA A 406 -13.73 0.83 -11.09
C ALA A 406 -14.77 1.89 -11.50
N ASN A 407 -14.69 3.10 -10.93
CA ASN A 407 -15.67 4.16 -11.15
C ASN A 407 -15.24 5.10 -12.30
N ASP A 408 -15.91 4.97 -13.44
CA ASP A 408 -15.59 5.76 -14.65
C ASP A 408 -15.78 7.27 -14.45
N LEU A 409 -16.77 7.70 -13.64
CA LEU A 409 -16.96 9.13 -13.34
C LEU A 409 -15.80 9.67 -12.53
N PHE A 410 -15.32 8.90 -11.55
CA PHE A 410 -14.15 9.25 -10.76
C PHE A 410 -12.93 9.38 -11.67
N LEU A 411 -12.65 8.38 -12.51
CA LEU A 411 -11.49 8.40 -13.40
C LEU A 411 -11.55 9.54 -14.43
N GLN A 412 -12.74 9.81 -14.98
CA GLN A 412 -12.91 10.97 -15.85
C GLN A 412 -12.69 12.29 -15.10
N THR A 413 -13.16 12.40 -13.86
CA THR A 413 -12.93 13.59 -13.01
C THR A 413 -11.44 13.79 -12.74
N GLN A 414 -10.70 12.69 -12.50
CA GLN A 414 -9.24 12.75 -12.39
C GLN A 414 -8.62 13.26 -13.70
N ALA A 415 -8.96 12.68 -14.85
CA ALA A 415 -8.40 13.07 -16.14
C ALA A 415 -8.65 14.55 -16.46
N ASP A 416 -9.89 15.01 -16.23
CA ASP A 416 -10.30 16.39 -16.43
C ASP A 416 -9.51 17.36 -15.54
N LEU A 417 -9.50 17.15 -14.22
CA LEU A 417 -8.93 18.11 -13.27
C LEU A 417 -7.41 18.04 -13.13
N LEU A 418 -6.81 16.91 -13.47
CA LEU A 418 -5.36 16.80 -13.68
C LEU A 418 -4.97 17.30 -15.07
N ALA A 419 -5.93 17.52 -15.97
CA ALA A 419 -5.76 17.76 -17.41
C ALA A 419 -4.68 16.85 -18.02
N ARG A 420 -4.75 15.55 -17.71
CA ARG A 420 -3.82 14.51 -18.14
C ARG A 420 -4.57 13.20 -18.40
N PRO A 421 -4.18 12.40 -19.41
CA PRO A 421 -4.78 11.09 -19.62
C PRO A 421 -4.62 10.21 -18.37
N VAL A 422 -5.70 9.54 -17.98
CA VAL A 422 -5.71 8.57 -16.88
C VAL A 422 -6.02 7.21 -17.46
N VAL A 423 -5.17 6.21 -17.22
CA VAL A 423 -5.38 4.87 -17.77
C VAL A 423 -5.59 3.87 -16.64
N ARG A 424 -6.76 3.22 -16.69
CA ARG A 424 -7.14 2.17 -15.75
C ARG A 424 -6.38 0.90 -16.03
N HIS A 425 -5.76 0.30 -15.03
CA HIS A 425 -5.14 -1.01 -15.14
C HIS A 425 -6.18 -2.09 -15.48
N THR A 426 -5.82 -3.08 -16.31
CA THR A 426 -6.75 -4.16 -16.71
C THR A 426 -7.15 -5.06 -15.54
N GLN A 427 -6.29 -5.17 -14.53
CA GLN A 427 -6.55 -5.83 -13.25
C GLN A 427 -6.63 -4.80 -12.12
N LEU A 428 -7.78 -4.73 -11.44
CA LEU A 428 -7.96 -3.83 -10.29
C LEU A 428 -7.18 -4.33 -9.06
N GLU A 429 -7.00 -5.65 -8.93
CA GLU A 429 -6.14 -6.29 -7.94
C GLU A 429 -4.65 -6.25 -8.35
N ALA A 430 -4.18 -5.07 -8.80
CA ALA A 430 -2.84 -4.87 -9.34
C ALA A 430 -1.73 -5.30 -8.35
N THR A 431 -1.89 -5.08 -7.05
CA THR A 431 -0.92 -5.53 -6.04
C THR A 431 -0.66 -7.05 -6.08
N ALA A 432 -1.70 -7.88 -6.21
CA ALA A 432 -1.49 -9.33 -6.30
C ALA A 432 -0.80 -9.71 -7.62
N LEU A 433 -1.13 -9.03 -8.71
CA LEU A 433 -0.49 -9.22 -10.02
C LEU A 433 0.99 -8.81 -10.00
N GLY A 434 1.32 -7.71 -9.34
CA GLY A 434 2.69 -7.27 -9.16
C GLY A 434 3.55 -8.30 -8.43
N ALA A 435 2.97 -8.98 -7.44
CA ALA A 435 3.63 -10.10 -6.77
C ALA A 435 3.86 -11.29 -7.73
N CYS A 436 2.91 -11.61 -8.62
CA CYS A 436 3.11 -12.61 -9.67
C CYS A 436 4.27 -12.23 -10.60
N ILE A 437 4.29 -11.01 -11.11
CA ILE A 437 5.32 -10.50 -12.03
C ILE A 437 6.70 -10.58 -11.36
N ALA A 438 6.84 -10.05 -10.15
CA ALA A 438 8.08 -10.11 -9.39
C ALA A 438 8.51 -11.56 -9.15
N ALA A 439 7.57 -12.47 -8.84
CA ALA A 439 7.89 -13.88 -8.62
C ALA A 439 8.40 -14.57 -9.89
N ALA A 440 7.76 -14.33 -11.04
CA ALA A 440 8.20 -14.86 -12.34
C ALA A 440 9.63 -14.42 -12.69
N MET A 441 9.94 -13.14 -12.44
CA MET A 441 11.30 -12.62 -12.56
C MET A 441 12.26 -13.32 -11.60
N GLY A 442 11.86 -13.50 -10.34
CA GLY A 442 12.68 -14.10 -9.29
C GLY A 442 13.09 -15.55 -9.54
N VAL A 443 12.22 -16.33 -10.18
CA VAL A 443 12.52 -17.72 -10.56
C VAL A 443 13.12 -17.85 -11.96
N GLY A 444 13.32 -16.74 -12.67
CA GLY A 444 13.94 -16.70 -14.00
C GLY A 444 13.05 -17.21 -15.13
N LEU A 445 11.72 -17.14 -14.98
CA LEU A 445 10.78 -17.56 -16.05
C LEU A 445 10.68 -16.51 -17.16
N ALA A 446 10.75 -15.23 -16.80
CA ALA A 446 10.64 -14.12 -17.75
C ALA A 446 11.32 -12.86 -17.20
N THR A 447 11.80 -11.99 -18.10
CA THR A 447 12.20 -10.62 -17.75
C THR A 447 10.98 -9.71 -17.63
N LEU A 448 11.17 -8.49 -17.08
CA LEU A 448 10.08 -7.52 -17.00
C LEU A 448 9.55 -7.15 -18.39
N GLU A 449 10.43 -7.04 -19.39
CA GLU A 449 10.06 -6.74 -20.78
C GLU A 449 9.23 -7.88 -21.40
N GLU A 450 9.55 -9.13 -21.08
CA GLU A 450 8.80 -10.31 -21.55
C GLU A 450 7.42 -10.42 -20.87
N LEU A 451 7.26 -9.79 -19.69
CA LEU A 451 6.01 -9.72 -18.93
C LEU A 451 5.13 -8.52 -19.31
N GLU A 452 5.40 -7.83 -20.43
CA GLU A 452 4.51 -6.81 -21.02
C GLU A 452 3.02 -7.23 -21.03
N PRO A 453 2.67 -8.50 -21.33
CA PRO A 453 1.27 -8.92 -21.30
C PRO A 453 0.58 -8.78 -19.95
N LEU A 454 1.32 -8.86 -18.84
CA LEU A 454 0.80 -8.69 -17.48
C LEU A 454 0.72 -7.22 -17.08
N THR A 455 1.57 -6.35 -17.65
CA THR A 455 1.60 -4.92 -17.32
C THR A 455 0.64 -4.07 -18.15
N ARG A 456 -0.34 -4.72 -18.81
CA ARG A 456 -1.24 -4.05 -19.75
C ARG A 456 -2.20 -3.10 -19.05
N THR A 457 -2.20 -1.89 -19.56
CA THR A 457 -3.18 -0.88 -19.22
C THR A 457 -4.44 -1.06 -20.07
N GLY A 458 -5.59 -0.69 -19.50
CA GLY A 458 -6.93 -0.88 -20.06
C GLY A 458 -7.46 0.41 -20.66
N GLU A 459 -8.66 0.80 -20.25
CA GLU A 459 -9.34 1.99 -20.77
C GLU A 459 -8.62 3.28 -20.40
N CYS A 460 -8.46 4.17 -21.40
CA CYS A 460 -7.91 5.51 -21.25
C CYS A 460 -9.05 6.53 -21.14
N PHE A 461 -8.97 7.38 -20.12
CA PHE A 461 -9.84 8.53 -19.89
C PHE A 461 -9.08 9.78 -20.32
N GLU A 462 -9.44 10.33 -21.47
CA GLU A 462 -8.86 11.56 -22.00
C GLU A 462 -9.48 12.78 -21.31
N PRO A 463 -8.71 13.84 -21.02
CA PRO A 463 -9.24 15.09 -20.49
C PRO A 463 -10.27 15.70 -21.44
N ARG A 464 -11.43 16.07 -20.90
CA ARG A 464 -12.52 16.75 -21.64
C ARG A 464 -12.48 18.27 -21.49
N ILE A 465 -11.66 18.76 -20.58
CA ILE A 465 -11.38 20.19 -20.36
C ILE A 465 -9.92 20.46 -20.68
N ASP A 466 -9.59 21.71 -21.02
CA ASP A 466 -8.21 22.10 -21.26
C ASP A 466 -7.45 22.36 -19.94
N ARG A 467 -6.13 22.51 -20.07
CA ARG A 467 -5.24 22.81 -18.94
C ARG A 467 -5.65 24.09 -18.21
N ALA A 468 -6.05 25.14 -18.93
CA ALA A 468 -6.37 26.43 -18.34
C ALA A 468 -7.61 26.34 -17.44
N GLU A 469 -8.66 25.65 -17.90
CA GLU A 469 -9.85 25.40 -17.10
C GLU A 469 -9.56 24.53 -15.87
N ALA A 470 -8.72 23.49 -16.02
CA ALA A 470 -8.31 22.65 -14.89
C ALA A 470 -7.51 23.46 -13.84
N ASP A 471 -6.62 24.35 -14.29
CA ASP A 471 -5.81 25.23 -13.44
C ASP A 471 -6.67 26.25 -12.69
N ASP A 472 -7.64 26.88 -13.36
CA ASP A 472 -8.59 27.82 -12.76
C ASP A 472 -9.42 27.14 -11.66
N ARG A 473 -9.94 25.95 -11.93
CA ARG A 473 -10.72 25.17 -10.93
C ARG A 473 -9.87 24.76 -9.74
N PHE A 474 -8.62 24.35 -9.97
CA PHE A 474 -7.69 24.02 -8.89
C PHE A 474 -7.32 25.24 -8.05
N GLY A 475 -7.11 26.40 -8.68
CA GLY A 475 -6.89 27.68 -8.01
C GLY A 475 -8.07 28.09 -7.12
N ASP A 476 -9.29 28.04 -7.64
CA ASP A 476 -10.51 28.34 -6.87
C ASP A 476 -10.69 27.39 -5.68
N TRP A 477 -10.45 26.08 -5.87
CA TRP A 477 -10.52 25.10 -4.80
C TRP A 477 -9.50 25.38 -3.68
N ARG A 478 -8.23 25.68 -4.01
CA ARG A 478 -7.20 26.03 -3.03
C ARG A 478 -7.54 27.32 -2.27
N ASN A 479 -7.92 28.37 -2.98
CA ASN A 479 -8.27 29.66 -2.38
C ASN A 479 -9.41 29.53 -1.36
N ARG A 480 -10.42 28.69 -1.66
CA ARG A 480 -11.53 28.43 -0.74
C ARG A 480 -11.10 27.65 0.50
N LEU A 481 -10.16 26.71 0.36
CA LEU A 481 -9.61 25.97 1.49
C LEU A 481 -8.76 26.82 2.43
N GLU A 482 -7.98 27.74 1.87
CA GLU A 482 -7.12 28.67 2.62
C GLU A 482 -7.97 29.72 3.34
N ALA A 483 -8.92 30.37 2.64
CA ALA A 483 -9.81 31.36 3.24
C ALA A 483 -10.61 30.80 4.43
N SER A 484 -10.99 29.51 4.38
CA SER A 484 -11.65 28.85 5.50
C SER A 484 -10.71 28.55 6.68
N ALA A 485 -9.42 28.31 6.42
CA ALA A 485 -8.44 28.08 7.47
C ALA A 485 -8.16 29.37 8.26
N GLU A 486 -8.03 30.49 7.55
CA GLU A 486 -7.82 31.82 8.16
C GLU A 486 -9.02 32.30 8.98
N ALA A 487 -10.24 31.95 8.55
CA ALA A 487 -11.47 32.29 9.26
C ALA A 487 -11.65 31.52 10.58
N ASN A 488 -10.86 30.47 10.83
CA ASN A 488 -10.97 29.64 12.03
C ASN A 488 -9.59 29.17 12.54
N PRO A 489 -8.80 30.07 13.16
CA PRO A 489 -7.39 29.82 13.54
C PRO A 489 -7.19 28.75 14.62
N GLY A 490 -8.26 28.15 15.16
CA GLY A 490 -8.20 26.98 16.06
C GLY A 490 -8.26 25.62 15.35
N ALA A 491 -8.26 25.60 14.01
CA ALA A 491 -8.30 24.40 13.18
C ALA A 491 -7.02 24.22 12.31
N ALA A 492 -5.92 24.85 12.73
CA ALA A 492 -4.58 24.72 12.15
C ALA A 492 -3.62 24.08 13.17
#